data_AF-P82603-F1
#
_entry.id   AF-P82603-F1
#
_cell.length_a   1.000
_cell.length_b   1.000
_cell.length_c   1.000
_cell.angle_alpha   90.00
_cell.angle_beta   90.00
_cell.angle_gamma   90.00
#
_symmetry.space_group_name_H-M   'P 1'
#
loop_
_entity.id
_entity.type
_entity.pdbx_description
1 polymer ?
#
loop_
_entity_poly.entity_id
_entity_poly.type
_entity_poly.pdbx_seq_one_letter_code
_entity_poly.pdbx_strand_id
1 'polypeptide(L)'
;LTEELRTFPINAQGDTAVLSLKEIKKGQQVFNAACAQCHALGVTRTNPDVNLSPEALALATPPRDNIAALVDYIKNPTTYDGFVEISELHPSLKSSDIFPKMRNISEDDLYNVAGYILLQPKVRGEQWG
;
A
#
# COMPACT_ATOMS: atom_id res chain seq x y z
N LEU A 1 19.21 -1.72 -5.72
CA LEU A 1 17.93 -2.43 -5.91
C LEU A 1 18.02 -3.19 -7.22
N THR A 2 18.06 -4.53 -7.15
CA THR A 2 18.06 -5.41 -8.33
C THR A 2 16.68 -5.40 -9.02
N GLU A 3 16.56 -5.98 -10.20
CA GLU A 3 15.24 -6.21 -10.84
C GLU A 3 14.39 -7.17 -10.02
N GLU A 4 14.97 -8.26 -9.51
CA GLU A 4 14.30 -9.24 -8.66
C GLU A 4 13.60 -8.60 -7.45
N LEU A 5 14.29 -7.68 -6.74
CA LEU A 5 13.69 -6.96 -5.62
C LEU A 5 12.53 -6.04 -6.06
N ARG A 6 12.52 -5.61 -7.31
CA ARG A 6 11.51 -4.71 -7.90
C ARG A 6 10.42 -5.44 -8.68
N THR A 7 10.44 -6.76 -8.72
CA THR A 7 9.38 -7.59 -9.30
C THR A 7 8.30 -7.82 -8.24
N PHE A 8 7.04 -7.48 -8.54
CA PHE A 8 5.92 -7.63 -7.60
C PHE A 8 4.72 -8.31 -8.25
N PRO A 9 3.90 -9.05 -7.46
CA PRO A 9 2.61 -9.54 -7.94
C PRO A 9 1.69 -8.36 -8.25
N ILE A 10 1.14 -8.34 -9.47
CA ILE A 10 0.21 -7.27 -9.90
C ILE A 10 -1.24 -7.62 -9.59
N ASN A 11 -1.58 -8.90 -9.48
CA ASN A 11 -2.93 -9.39 -9.26
C ASN A 11 -2.93 -10.76 -8.55
N ALA A 12 -4.12 -11.28 -8.24
CA ALA A 12 -4.31 -12.58 -7.59
C ALA A 12 -4.08 -13.79 -8.52
N GLN A 13 -3.92 -13.56 -9.83
CA GLN A 13 -3.67 -14.61 -10.83
C GLN A 13 -2.19 -15.01 -10.89
N GLY A 14 -1.31 -14.29 -10.19
CA GLY A 14 0.13 -14.56 -10.15
C GLY A 14 0.94 -13.81 -11.21
N ASP A 15 0.32 -12.91 -11.97
CA ASP A 15 1.06 -12.04 -12.88
C ASP A 15 2.01 -11.14 -12.09
N THR A 16 3.15 -10.80 -12.68
CA THR A 16 4.15 -9.93 -12.06
C THR A 16 4.58 -8.79 -12.97
N ALA A 17 5.02 -7.69 -12.37
CA ALA A 17 5.64 -6.58 -13.08
C ALA A 17 6.89 -6.09 -12.35
N VAL A 18 7.84 -5.57 -13.12
CA VAL A 18 9.07 -4.97 -12.59
C VAL A 18 8.91 -3.45 -12.58
N LEU A 19 8.86 -2.84 -11.40
CA LEU A 19 8.83 -1.39 -11.28
C LEU A 19 10.22 -0.80 -11.50
N SER A 20 10.33 0.24 -12.31
CA SER A 20 11.53 1.05 -12.48
C SER A 20 11.97 1.73 -11.19
N LEU A 21 13.25 2.12 -11.13
CA LEU A 21 13.77 2.90 -10.00
C LEU A 21 13.06 4.25 -9.83
N LYS A 22 12.57 4.84 -10.93
CA LYS A 22 11.79 6.08 -10.91
C LYS A 22 10.45 5.88 -10.22
N GLU A 23 9.75 4.80 -10.55
CA GLU A 23 8.47 4.41 -9.95
C GLU A 23 8.63 4.13 -8.46
N ILE A 24 9.66 3.36 -8.06
CA ILE A 24 9.97 3.12 -6.65
C ILE A 24 10.24 4.43 -5.89
N LYS A 25 11.05 5.33 -6.46
CA LYS A 25 11.34 6.62 -5.83
C LYS A 25 10.09 7.48 -5.69
N LYS A 26 9.21 7.47 -6.70
CA LYS A 26 7.94 8.19 -6.65
C LYS A 26 7.01 7.59 -5.60
N GLY A 27 6.94 6.26 -5.51
CA GLY A 27 6.18 5.55 -4.48
C GLY A 27 6.63 5.91 -3.08
N GLN A 28 7.95 5.99 -2.85
CA GLN A 28 8.51 6.47 -1.58
C GLN A 28 8.06 7.90 -1.24
N GLN A 29 8.08 8.81 -2.22
CA GLN A 29 7.65 10.20 -2.02
C GLN A 29 6.17 10.28 -1.64
N VAL A 30 5.31 9.54 -2.34
CA VAL A 30 3.87 9.45 -2.05
C VAL A 30 3.65 8.86 -0.66
N PHE A 31 4.31 7.75 -0.32
CA PHE A 31 4.20 7.11 0.99
C PHE A 31 4.59 8.08 2.12
N ASN A 32 5.71 8.78 1.98
CA ASN A 32 6.18 9.72 2.98
C ASN A 32 5.22 10.90 3.17
N ALA A 33 4.59 11.38 2.09
CA ALA A 33 3.68 12.52 2.14
C ALA A 33 2.30 12.15 2.74
N ALA A 34 1.75 11.00 2.34
CA ALA A 34 0.36 10.62 2.61
C ALA A 34 0.19 9.53 3.68
N CYS A 35 1.12 8.58 3.79
CA CYS A 35 0.93 7.33 4.54
C CYS A 35 1.78 7.28 5.83
N ALA A 36 3.01 7.80 5.79
CA ALA A 36 4.02 7.58 6.82
C ALA A 36 3.67 8.15 8.20
N GLN A 37 2.73 9.10 8.30
CA GLN A 37 2.30 9.63 9.59
C GLN A 37 1.71 8.54 10.50
N CYS A 38 1.03 7.55 9.91
CA CYS A 38 0.46 6.40 10.60
C CYS A 38 1.25 5.12 10.36
N HIS A 39 1.91 5.01 9.20
CA HIS A 39 2.55 3.78 8.72
C HIS A 39 4.07 3.83 8.58
N ALA A 40 4.75 4.72 9.31
CA ALA A 40 6.22 4.72 9.32
C ALA A 40 6.76 3.33 9.69
N LEU A 41 7.67 2.79 8.87
CA LEU A 41 8.23 1.43 9.03
C LEU A 41 7.20 0.30 8.98
N GLY A 42 6.05 0.48 8.33
CA GLY A 42 5.08 -0.59 8.08
C GLY A 42 4.11 -0.86 9.23
N VAL A 43 4.29 -0.25 10.39
CA VAL A 43 3.33 -0.38 11.50
C VAL A 43 2.00 0.32 11.19
N THR A 44 1.02 0.21 12.08
CA THR A 44 -0.18 1.04 12.06
C THR A 44 -0.41 1.64 13.43
N ARG A 45 -0.07 2.92 13.60
CA ARG A 45 -0.04 3.57 14.93
C ARG A 45 -1.38 3.53 15.68
N THR A 46 -2.49 3.63 14.96
CA THR A 46 -3.83 3.67 15.54
C THR A 46 -4.44 2.28 15.75
N ASN A 47 -3.84 1.24 15.17
CA ASN A 47 -4.26 -0.16 15.30
C ASN A 47 -3.06 -1.10 15.05
N PRO A 48 -2.19 -1.32 16.06
CA PRO A 48 -0.95 -2.08 15.88
C PRO A 48 -1.13 -3.53 15.42
N ASP A 49 -2.32 -4.11 15.62
CA ASP A 49 -2.63 -5.49 15.22
C ASP A 49 -2.77 -5.65 13.69
N VAL A 50 -2.95 -4.55 12.95
CA VAL A 50 -3.11 -4.56 11.49
C VAL A 50 -2.01 -3.72 10.84
N ASN A 51 -0.89 -4.34 10.52
CA ASN A 51 0.29 -3.70 9.92
C ASN A 51 0.38 -3.90 8.39
N LEU A 52 1.49 -3.50 7.77
CA LEU A 52 1.76 -3.60 6.33
C LEU A 52 2.72 -4.74 5.98
N SER A 53 2.81 -5.76 6.83
CA SER A 53 3.66 -6.93 6.60
C SER A 53 3.09 -7.79 5.48
N PRO A 54 3.91 -8.57 4.77
CA PRO A 54 3.42 -9.51 3.78
C PRO A 54 2.36 -10.47 4.34
N GLU A 55 2.55 -10.96 5.56
CA GLU A 55 1.62 -11.88 6.21
C GLU A 55 0.27 -11.21 6.50
N ALA A 56 0.28 -10.02 7.13
CA ALA A 56 -0.94 -9.29 7.41
C ALA A 56 -1.70 -8.93 6.12
N LEU A 57 -1.00 -8.48 5.08
CA LEU A 57 -1.61 -8.15 3.80
C LEU A 57 -2.20 -9.38 3.10
N ALA A 58 -1.51 -10.52 3.13
CA ALA A 58 -1.98 -11.76 2.49
C ALA A 58 -3.21 -12.36 3.19
N LEU A 59 -3.31 -12.21 4.51
CA LEU A 59 -4.42 -12.74 5.31
C LEU A 59 -5.63 -11.81 5.42
N ALA A 60 -5.53 -10.58 4.88
CA ALA A 60 -6.68 -9.68 4.75
C ALA A 60 -7.75 -10.26 3.80
N THR A 61 -8.99 -9.81 3.93
CA THR A 61 -10.09 -10.15 3.04
C THR A 61 -10.62 -8.89 2.33
N PRO A 62 -10.55 -8.80 0.98
CA PRO A 62 -9.75 -9.66 0.09
C PRO A 62 -8.24 -9.53 0.38
N PRO A 63 -7.40 -10.49 -0.06
CA PRO A 63 -5.94 -10.39 0.08
C PRO A 63 -5.39 -9.09 -0.53
N ARG A 64 -4.50 -8.42 0.20
CA ARG A 64 -3.92 -7.10 -0.15
C ARG A 64 -2.42 -7.14 -0.39
N ASP A 65 -1.89 -8.30 -0.77
CA ASP A 65 -0.47 -8.59 -0.98
C ASP A 65 -0.01 -8.39 -2.45
N ASN A 66 -0.82 -7.71 -3.26
CA ASN A 66 -0.55 -7.43 -4.67
C ASN A 66 -0.91 -5.99 -5.04
N ILE A 67 -0.35 -5.49 -6.15
CA ILE A 67 -0.50 -4.09 -6.54
C ILE A 67 -1.98 -3.71 -6.74
N ALA A 68 -2.75 -4.51 -7.49
CA ALA A 68 -4.15 -4.20 -7.76
C ALA A 68 -4.97 -4.08 -6.46
N ALA A 69 -4.76 -4.98 -5.49
CA ALA A 69 -5.49 -4.97 -4.23
C ALA A 69 -5.10 -3.81 -3.29
N LEU A 70 -3.84 -3.37 -3.32
CA LEU A 70 -3.40 -2.18 -2.60
C LEU A 70 -3.95 -0.90 -3.26
N VAL A 71 -3.93 -0.82 -4.59
CA VAL A 71 -4.55 0.28 -5.34
C VAL A 71 -6.04 0.37 -5.03
N ASP A 72 -6.74 -0.76 -5.00
CA ASP A 72 -8.14 -0.84 -4.56
C ASP A 72 -8.32 -0.32 -3.13
N TYR A 73 -7.47 -0.73 -2.17
CA TYR A 73 -7.55 -0.23 -0.79
C TYR A 73 -7.45 1.30 -0.70
N ILE A 74 -6.51 1.87 -1.44
CA ILE A 74 -6.28 3.32 -1.42
C ILE A 74 -7.42 4.07 -2.11
N LYS A 75 -8.17 3.41 -3.01
CA LYS A 75 -9.40 3.96 -3.60
C LYS A 75 -10.58 3.86 -2.63
N ASN A 76 -10.79 2.70 -2.05
CA ASN A 76 -11.93 2.38 -1.20
C ASN A 76 -11.55 1.37 -0.10
N PRO A 77 -11.06 1.85 1.07
CA PRO A 77 -10.54 0.97 2.09
C PRO A 77 -11.67 0.24 2.81
N THR A 78 -11.41 -1.00 3.21
CA THR A 78 -12.31 -1.81 4.03
C THR A 78 -11.68 -2.19 5.36
N THR A 79 -12.47 -2.73 6.28
CA THR A 79 -11.99 -3.51 7.41
C THR A 79 -11.16 -4.71 6.95
N TYR A 80 -10.39 -5.29 7.88
CA TYR A 80 -9.50 -6.41 7.61
C TYR A 80 -10.24 -7.66 7.10
N ASP A 81 -11.48 -7.85 7.56
CA ASP A 81 -12.41 -8.89 7.12
C ASP A 81 -13.21 -8.51 5.85
N GLY A 82 -13.04 -7.29 5.32
CA GLY A 82 -13.65 -6.84 4.08
C GLY A 82 -15.13 -6.44 4.16
N PHE A 83 -15.76 -6.55 5.33
CA PHE A 83 -17.22 -6.36 5.44
C PHE A 83 -17.68 -4.91 5.45
N VAL A 84 -16.83 -4.00 5.93
CA VAL A 84 -17.21 -2.60 6.14
C VAL A 84 -16.25 -1.70 5.38
N GLU A 85 -16.78 -0.81 4.55
CA GLU A 85 -16.02 0.29 3.98
C GLU A 85 -15.67 1.31 5.07
N ILE A 86 -14.41 1.73 5.15
CA ILE A 86 -13.91 2.63 6.19
C ILE A 86 -13.36 3.93 5.61
N SER A 87 -13.82 4.36 4.44
CA SER A 87 -13.33 5.57 3.77
C SER A 87 -13.49 6.84 4.62
N GLU A 88 -14.47 6.91 5.52
CA GLU A 88 -14.62 8.04 6.46
C GLU A 88 -13.57 8.04 7.59
N LEU A 89 -12.93 6.90 7.85
CA LEU A 89 -11.97 6.71 8.94
C LEU A 89 -10.52 6.53 8.45
N HIS A 90 -10.34 6.17 7.18
CA HIS A 90 -9.03 5.93 6.57
C HIS A 90 -8.88 6.76 5.29
N PRO A 91 -7.73 7.44 5.07
CA PRO A 91 -7.48 8.19 3.85
C PRO A 91 -7.69 7.34 2.59
N SER A 92 -8.49 7.84 1.66
CA SER A 92 -8.69 7.21 0.35
C SER A 92 -9.05 8.23 -0.74
N LEU A 93 -9.09 7.80 -2.00
CA LEU A 93 -9.61 8.65 -3.07
C LEU A 93 -11.12 8.93 -2.91
N LYS A 94 -11.90 7.95 -2.42
CA LYS A 94 -13.34 8.10 -2.14
C LYS A 94 -13.64 9.18 -1.09
N SER A 95 -12.73 9.38 -0.13
CA SER A 95 -12.84 10.38 0.95
C SER A 95 -11.84 11.53 0.82
N SER A 96 -11.43 11.86 -0.42
CA SER A 96 -10.47 12.92 -0.69
C SER A 96 -10.97 14.34 -0.35
N ASP A 97 -12.27 14.50 -0.14
CA ASP A 97 -12.90 15.71 0.38
C ASP A 97 -12.48 15.97 1.84
N ILE A 98 -12.48 14.95 2.70
CA ILE A 98 -12.09 15.04 4.12
C ILE A 98 -10.61 14.69 4.38
N PHE A 99 -9.93 14.02 3.45
CA PHE A 99 -8.48 13.78 3.49
C PHE A 99 -7.76 14.53 2.34
N PRO A 100 -7.45 15.83 2.50
CA PRO A 100 -6.94 16.67 1.39
C PRO A 100 -5.65 16.17 0.75
N LYS A 101 -4.82 15.41 1.47
CA LYS A 101 -3.58 14.80 0.93
C LYS A 101 -3.84 13.79 -0.19
N MET A 102 -5.05 13.25 -0.29
CA MET A 102 -5.43 12.27 -1.30
C MET A 102 -5.88 12.90 -2.62
N ARG A 103 -6.24 14.20 -2.63
CA ARG A 103 -6.85 14.87 -3.81
C ARG A 103 -5.98 14.88 -5.07
N ASN A 104 -4.66 14.85 -4.90
CA ASN A 104 -3.69 14.98 -5.99
C ASN A 104 -2.96 13.66 -6.30
N ILE A 105 -3.43 12.54 -5.77
CA ILE A 105 -2.85 11.22 -6.04
C ILE A 105 -3.46 10.68 -7.33
N SER A 106 -2.63 10.52 -8.37
CA SER A 106 -2.99 9.93 -9.65
C SER A 106 -2.98 8.40 -9.61
N GLU A 107 -3.52 7.74 -10.64
CA GLU A 107 -3.42 6.28 -10.81
C GLU A 107 -1.97 5.78 -10.79
N ASP A 108 -1.05 6.49 -11.46
CA ASP A 108 0.38 6.16 -11.40
C ASP A 108 0.93 6.28 -9.97
N ASP A 109 0.49 7.27 -9.20
CA ASP A 109 0.92 7.46 -7.82
C ASP A 109 0.41 6.33 -6.92
N LEU A 110 -0.82 5.83 -7.15
CA LEU A 110 -1.35 4.64 -6.48
C LEU A 110 -0.52 3.39 -6.80
N TYR A 111 -0.22 3.16 -8.08
CA TYR A 111 0.58 2.04 -8.53
C TYR A 111 1.98 2.08 -7.90
N ASN A 112 2.61 3.25 -7.92
CA ASN A 112 3.94 3.48 -7.38
C ASN A 112 4.01 3.27 -5.87
N VAL A 113 3.03 3.79 -5.10
CA VAL A 113 3.02 3.64 -3.64
C VAL A 113 2.71 2.19 -3.22
N ALA A 114 1.84 1.50 -3.95
CA ALA A 114 1.58 0.07 -3.74
C ALA A 114 2.87 -0.75 -3.93
N GLY A 115 3.59 -0.51 -5.03
CA GLY A 115 4.88 -1.15 -5.26
C GLY A 115 5.94 -0.79 -4.22
N TYR A 116 5.95 0.44 -3.71
CA TYR A 116 6.82 0.83 -2.61
C TYR A 116 6.53 0.05 -1.33
N ILE A 117 5.25 -0.13 -0.96
CA ILE A 117 4.83 -0.94 0.20
C ILE A 117 5.35 -2.38 0.06
N LEU A 118 5.13 -3.01 -1.11
CA LEU A 118 5.58 -4.39 -1.37
C LEU A 118 7.11 -4.53 -1.44
N LEU A 119 7.83 -3.45 -1.77
CA LEU A 119 9.30 -3.44 -1.76
C LEU A 119 9.88 -3.47 -0.35
N GLN A 120 9.29 -2.71 0.59
CA GLN A 120 9.91 -2.49 1.90
C GLN A 120 10.24 -3.78 2.68
N PRO A 121 9.37 -4.79 2.79
CA PRO A 121 9.71 -6.03 3.51
C PRO A 121 10.86 -6.80 2.83
N LYS A 122 11.02 -6.70 1.50
CA LYS A 122 12.16 -7.32 0.79
C LYS A 122 13.51 -6.65 1.10
N VAL A 123 13.48 -5.38 1.49
CA VAL A 123 14.70 -4.59 1.80
C VAL A 123 15.00 -4.57 3.29
N ARG A 124 13.97 -4.53 4.13
CA ARG A 124 14.07 -4.36 5.58
C ARG A 124 13.87 -5.65 6.38
N GLY A 125 13.34 -6.70 5.75
CA GLY A 125 12.93 -7.92 6.44
C GLY A 125 11.90 -7.61 7.52
N GLU A 126 12.09 -8.23 8.70
CA GLU A 126 11.22 -8.11 9.87
C GLU A 126 11.15 -6.69 10.49
N GLN A 127 12.01 -5.77 10.06
CA GLN A 127 11.93 -4.36 10.49
C GLN A 127 10.79 -3.60 9.79
N TRP A 128 10.16 -4.19 8.79
CA TRP A 128 8.94 -3.67 8.17
C TRP A 128 7.74 -4.37 8.79
N GLY A 129 6.97 -3.59 9.54
CA GLY A 129 5.92 -4.02 10.47
C GLY A 129 4.96 -5.02 9.87
#